data_AF-A0A7X8ZLK0-F1
#
_entry.id   AF-A0A7X8ZLK0-F1
#
_cell.length_a   1.000
_cell.length_b   1.000
_cell.length_c   1.000
_cell.angle_alpha   90.00
_cell.angle_beta   90.00
_cell.angle_gamma   90.00
#
_symmetry.space_group_name_H-M   'P 1'
#
loop_
_entity.id
_entity.type
_entity.pdbx_description
1 polymer ?
#
loop_
_entity_poly.entity_id
_entity_poly.type
_entity_poly.pdbx_seq_one_letter_code
_entity_poly.pdbx_strand_id
1 'polypeptide(L)'
;MNWVQNMAEMEALLFAAGDPLSCERIASILDVTEDEVFQLADQMKRRYARDPFSGLTVRVLGDRVSLVTDPTYREIVAAFFGDMRGQKLSDAAYETLAVIAYNAPVTRAEIETVRGVNSDSVVSRLIDRGLVQEVGTLDLPGRPALLDVTSQFLLEFGLSTAKELPPVDLMMYDSVQQLISPVSEDTRESTLVRPPVIAIDGPSGSGKSTAAKGLARRLGISCLDTGAMYRALGYKALQQGISPSDESSVGAMLTETNMIIEFSSGLQKTIVDGEDMEPYIRTAEVAQAASDISTLSSVRAYCVRLQRELGERQPFVLDGRDIGTYVFPNAPYKFFLTASPEVRAKRRLQDLQRLGKDVTLESVLDDIKKRDDQDSGRVLAPAKRASDAMLIDTSDMSPEEVIDIMVDVIRQRESLKAPWERHQGASKEMKDHAEEQSND
;
A
#
# COMPACT_ATOMS: atom_id res chain seq x y z
N MET A 1 13.78 -8.66 -32.49
CA MET A 1 13.76 -9.00 -31.06
C MET A 1 12.33 -9.34 -30.63
N ASN A 2 12.07 -10.57 -30.16
CA ASN A 2 10.78 -10.93 -29.59
C ASN A 2 10.76 -10.56 -28.11
N TRP A 3 10.48 -9.30 -27.81
CA TRP A 3 10.59 -8.72 -26.45
C TRP A 3 9.85 -9.52 -25.37
N VAL A 4 8.66 -10.05 -25.68
CA VAL A 4 7.85 -10.81 -24.73
C VAL A 4 8.51 -12.15 -24.40
N GLN A 5 9.00 -12.85 -25.43
CA GLN A 5 9.69 -14.12 -25.26
C GLN A 5 11.03 -13.96 -24.53
N ASN A 6 11.83 -12.96 -24.93
CA ASN A 6 13.13 -12.71 -24.32
C ASN A 6 13.01 -12.30 -22.84
N MET A 7 11.94 -11.60 -22.44
CA MET A 7 11.66 -11.33 -21.02
C MET A 7 11.40 -12.62 -20.24
N ALA A 8 10.58 -13.53 -20.77
CA ALA A 8 10.26 -14.80 -20.11
C ALA A 8 11.49 -15.73 -20.03
N GLU A 9 12.31 -15.76 -21.08
CA GLU A 9 13.56 -16.53 -21.11
C GLU A 9 14.60 -15.95 -20.13
N MET A 10 14.75 -14.63 -20.06
CA MET A 10 15.63 -13.97 -19.08
C MET A 10 15.17 -14.22 -17.63
N GLU A 11 13.87 -14.17 -17.35
CA GLU A 11 13.29 -14.52 -16.05
C GLU A 11 13.66 -15.94 -15.63
N ALA A 12 13.50 -16.91 -16.53
CA ALA A 12 13.87 -18.29 -16.28
C ALA A 12 15.39 -18.47 -16.03
N LEU A 13 16.23 -17.77 -16.79
CA LEU A 13 17.69 -17.79 -16.61
C LEU A 13 18.10 -17.24 -15.23
N LEU A 14 17.58 -16.07 -14.87
CA LEU A 14 17.92 -15.43 -13.59
C LEU A 14 17.43 -16.25 -12.39
N PHE A 15 16.25 -16.85 -12.49
CA PHE A 15 15.74 -17.75 -11.44
C PHE A 15 16.59 -19.00 -11.29
N ALA A 16 16.98 -19.64 -12.40
CA ALA A 16 17.76 -20.87 -12.38
C ALA A 16 19.21 -20.66 -11.93
N ALA A 17 19.77 -19.47 -12.17
CA ALA A 17 21.17 -19.17 -11.83
C ALA A 17 21.43 -19.10 -10.33
N GLY A 18 20.48 -18.59 -9.54
CA GLY A 18 20.63 -18.35 -8.10
C GLY A 18 21.58 -17.20 -7.73
N ASP A 19 22.64 -17.00 -8.52
CA ASP A 19 23.63 -15.91 -8.38
C ASP A 19 23.50 -14.87 -9.52
N PRO A 20 24.04 -13.65 -9.36
CA PRO A 20 24.07 -12.64 -10.43
C PRO A 20 24.81 -13.14 -11.69
N LEU A 21 24.16 -13.03 -12.85
CA LEU A 21 24.70 -13.39 -14.17
C LEU A 21 25.25 -12.15 -14.89
N SER A 22 26.34 -12.29 -15.65
CA SER A 22 26.86 -11.19 -16.47
C SER A 22 25.98 -10.91 -17.69
N CYS A 23 25.89 -9.64 -18.07
CA CYS A 23 25.17 -9.18 -19.26
C CYS A 23 25.69 -9.86 -20.52
N GLU A 24 27.02 -10.01 -20.68
CA GLU A 24 27.64 -10.76 -21.79
C GLU A 24 27.10 -12.19 -21.90
N ARG A 25 26.95 -12.88 -20.76
CA ARG A 25 26.47 -14.26 -20.72
C ARG A 25 24.98 -14.35 -21.08
N ILE A 26 24.17 -13.42 -20.56
CA ILE A 26 22.74 -13.35 -20.87
C ILE A 26 22.55 -13.03 -22.37
N ALA A 27 23.28 -12.04 -22.86
CA ALA A 27 23.30 -11.60 -24.26
C ALA A 27 23.61 -12.76 -25.21
N SER A 28 24.66 -13.54 -24.90
CA SER A 28 25.04 -14.72 -25.69
C SER A 28 23.99 -15.83 -25.69
N ILE A 29 23.24 -16.04 -24.59
CA ILE A 29 22.22 -17.10 -24.52
C ILE A 29 20.94 -16.70 -25.24
N LEU A 30 20.53 -15.43 -25.10
CA LEU A 30 19.29 -14.92 -25.67
C LEU A 30 19.44 -14.41 -27.12
N ASP A 31 20.64 -14.45 -27.68
CA ASP A 31 20.98 -13.90 -28.99
C ASP A 31 20.59 -12.42 -29.13
N VAL A 32 21.02 -11.61 -28.15
CA VAL A 32 20.76 -10.16 -28.03
C VAL A 32 22.05 -9.42 -27.68
N THR A 33 22.01 -8.09 -27.73
CA THR A 33 23.10 -7.22 -27.27
C THR A 33 23.05 -6.96 -25.76
N GLU A 34 24.16 -6.54 -25.15
CA GLU A 34 24.18 -6.19 -23.71
C GLU A 34 23.26 -5.01 -23.38
N ASP A 35 23.16 -4.02 -24.27
CA ASP A 35 22.22 -2.90 -24.12
C ASP A 35 20.76 -3.39 -24.07
N GLU A 36 20.42 -4.39 -24.88
CA GLU A 36 19.11 -5.03 -24.86
C GLU A 36 18.87 -5.82 -23.56
N VAL A 37 19.90 -6.41 -22.95
CA VAL A 37 19.81 -7.03 -21.62
C VAL A 37 19.45 -6.00 -20.55
N PHE A 38 20.08 -4.83 -20.56
CA PHE A 38 19.74 -3.75 -19.61
C PHE A 38 18.30 -3.27 -19.79
N GLN A 39 17.84 -3.13 -21.02
CA GLN A 39 16.46 -2.75 -21.31
C GLN A 39 15.45 -3.82 -20.86
N LEU A 40 15.77 -5.11 -21.05
CA LEU A 40 14.96 -6.22 -20.53
C LEU A 40 14.91 -6.22 -19.00
N ALA A 41 16.04 -6.01 -18.32
CA ALA A 41 16.11 -5.92 -16.87
C ALA A 41 15.24 -4.78 -16.31
N ASP A 42 15.29 -3.59 -16.93
CA ASP A 42 14.48 -2.44 -16.55
C ASP A 42 12.98 -2.66 -16.78
N GLN A 43 12.60 -3.31 -17.88
CA GLN A 43 11.22 -3.71 -18.12
C GLN A 43 10.72 -4.76 -17.11
N MET A 44 11.52 -5.78 -16.81
CA MET A 44 11.18 -6.79 -15.79
C MET A 44 11.03 -6.17 -14.40
N LYS A 45 11.94 -5.26 -14.02
CA LYS A 45 11.82 -4.49 -12.77
C LYS A 45 10.50 -3.73 -12.68
N ARG A 46 10.08 -3.06 -13.77
CA ARG A 46 8.77 -2.39 -13.84
C ARG A 46 7.59 -3.36 -13.77
N ARG A 47 7.71 -4.55 -14.36
CA ARG A 47 6.68 -5.59 -14.31
C ARG A 47 6.50 -6.07 -12.88
N TYR A 48 7.57 -6.45 -12.19
CA TYR A 48 7.49 -6.89 -10.80
C TYR A 48 6.99 -5.79 -9.86
N ALA A 49 7.40 -4.53 -10.07
CA ALA A 49 6.88 -3.40 -9.29
C ALA A 49 5.37 -3.14 -9.48
N ARG A 50 4.77 -3.65 -10.57
CA ARG A 50 3.32 -3.54 -10.85
C ARG A 50 2.54 -4.76 -10.41
N ASP A 51 3.21 -5.87 -10.11
CA ASP A 51 2.59 -7.10 -9.65
C ASP A 51 2.58 -7.12 -8.11
N PRO A 52 1.45 -6.81 -7.46
CA PRO A 52 1.38 -6.76 -6.00
C PRO A 52 1.50 -8.15 -5.34
N PHE A 53 1.47 -9.24 -6.13
CA PHE A 53 1.68 -10.60 -5.63
C PHE A 53 3.13 -11.05 -5.75
N SER A 54 4.00 -10.27 -6.39
CA SER A 54 5.40 -10.65 -6.54
C SER A 54 6.22 -10.22 -5.33
N GLY A 55 6.88 -11.19 -4.70
CA GLY A 55 7.93 -10.95 -3.69
C GLY A 55 9.32 -10.73 -4.29
N LEU A 56 9.42 -10.57 -5.61
CA LEU A 56 10.68 -10.57 -6.36
C LEU A 56 10.89 -9.23 -7.09
N THR A 57 12.14 -8.91 -7.39
CA THR A 57 12.52 -7.77 -8.22
C THR A 57 13.83 -8.07 -8.95
N VAL A 58 14.14 -7.26 -9.96
CA VAL A 58 15.40 -7.38 -10.72
C VAL A 58 16.38 -6.31 -10.26
N ARG A 59 17.60 -6.71 -9.94
CA ARG A 59 18.71 -5.81 -9.57
C ARG A 59 19.83 -5.91 -10.61
N VAL A 60 20.29 -4.75 -11.04
CA VAL A 60 21.47 -4.59 -11.91
C VAL A 60 22.64 -4.12 -11.06
N LEU A 61 23.79 -4.78 -11.18
CA LEU A 61 24.99 -4.61 -10.37
C LEU A 61 26.20 -4.49 -11.32
N GLY A 62 26.49 -3.28 -11.79
CA GLY A 62 27.48 -3.09 -12.84
C GLY A 62 27.05 -3.78 -14.14
N ASP A 63 27.84 -4.75 -14.59
CA ASP A 63 27.58 -5.60 -15.77
C ASP A 63 26.82 -6.89 -15.43
N ARG A 64 26.23 -7.00 -14.23
CA ARG A 64 25.52 -8.20 -13.79
C ARG A 64 24.06 -7.93 -13.50
N VAL A 65 23.22 -8.94 -13.71
CA VAL A 65 21.78 -8.91 -13.43
C VAL A 65 21.40 -10.10 -12.55
N SER A 66 20.53 -9.88 -11.57
CA SER A 66 20.02 -10.93 -10.69
C SER A 66 18.53 -10.72 -10.39
N LEU A 67 17.81 -11.84 -10.26
CA LEU A 67 16.48 -11.86 -9.69
C LEU A 67 16.61 -12.03 -8.18
N VAL A 68 16.13 -11.05 -7.42
CA VAL A 68 16.28 -10.98 -5.97
C VAL A 68 14.90 -10.85 -5.31
N THR A 69 14.82 -11.08 -4.01
CA THR A 69 13.62 -10.75 -3.24
C THR A 69 13.44 -9.24 -3.15
N ASP A 70 12.21 -8.75 -3.26
CA ASP A 70 11.91 -7.34 -3.05
C ASP A 70 12.29 -6.94 -1.60
N PRO A 71 13.07 -5.86 -1.40
CA PRO A 71 13.54 -5.42 -0.08
C PRO A 71 12.44 -5.21 0.96
N THR A 72 11.21 -4.95 0.52
CA THR A 72 10.03 -4.77 1.38
C THR A 72 9.74 -6.02 2.22
N TYR A 73 10.13 -7.22 1.74
CA TYR A 73 9.90 -8.49 2.43
C TYR A 73 11.10 -8.98 3.23
N ARG A 74 12.09 -8.11 3.50
CA ARG A 74 13.33 -8.45 4.23
C ARG A 74 13.08 -9.25 5.50
N GLU A 75 12.08 -8.89 6.30
CA GLU A 75 11.81 -9.55 7.58
C GLU A 75 11.42 -11.02 7.41
N ILE A 76 10.56 -11.32 6.44
CA ILE A 76 10.13 -12.69 6.12
C ILE A 76 11.29 -13.51 5.57
N VAL A 77 12.05 -12.93 4.64
CA VAL A 77 13.22 -13.59 4.04
C VAL A 77 14.28 -13.86 5.11
N ALA A 78 14.54 -12.91 6.00
CA ALA A 78 15.45 -13.09 7.12
C ALA A 78 15.00 -14.19 8.09
N ALA A 79 13.69 -14.29 8.36
CA ALA A 79 13.15 -15.37 9.20
C ALA A 79 13.38 -16.77 8.59
N PHE A 80 13.35 -16.90 7.26
CA PHE A 80 13.64 -18.16 6.56
C PHE A 80 15.13 -18.55 6.64
N PHE A 81 16.03 -17.59 6.44
CA PHE A 81 17.47 -17.85 6.52
C PHE A 81 18.00 -17.91 7.96
N GLY A 82 17.22 -17.49 8.96
CA GLY A 82 17.65 -17.43 10.36
C GLY A 82 18.89 -16.54 10.55
N ASP A 83 19.69 -16.82 11.58
CA ASP A 83 21.00 -16.20 11.84
C ASP A 83 22.10 -16.65 10.84
N MET A 84 21.75 -17.05 9.60
CA MET A 84 22.75 -17.39 8.56
C MET A 84 23.46 -16.17 7.93
N ARG A 85 23.51 -15.04 8.63
CA ARG A 85 24.47 -13.97 8.33
C ARG A 85 25.26 -13.70 9.60
N GLY A 86 26.53 -14.14 9.57
CA GLY A 86 27.40 -14.22 10.74
C GLY A 86 27.39 -12.97 11.61
N GLN A 87 27.30 -13.18 12.92
CA GLN A 87 27.38 -12.21 14.03
C GLN A 87 27.24 -10.75 13.60
N LYS A 88 26.09 -10.14 13.92
CA LYS A 88 25.84 -8.69 13.81
C LYS A 88 27.12 -7.89 14.09
N LEU A 89 27.46 -6.97 13.20
CA LEU A 89 28.53 -6.01 13.45
C LEU A 89 28.23 -5.28 14.77
N SER A 90 29.24 -5.09 15.62
CA SER A 90 29.10 -4.26 16.81
C SER A 90 28.82 -2.81 16.43
N ASP A 91 28.23 -2.01 17.32
CA ASP A 91 27.99 -0.57 17.09
C ASP A 91 29.28 0.16 16.66
N ALA A 92 30.40 -0.16 17.32
CA ALA A 92 31.70 0.38 16.94
C ALA A 92 32.13 0.01 15.51
N ALA A 93 31.69 -1.13 14.98
CA ALA A 93 31.96 -1.56 13.61
C ALA A 93 31.04 -0.88 12.60
N TYR A 94 29.77 -0.66 12.93
CA TYR A 94 28.88 0.15 12.11
C TYR A 94 29.34 1.60 12.01
N GLU A 95 29.78 2.19 13.12
CA GLU A 95 30.32 3.55 13.13
C GLU A 95 31.61 3.65 12.28
N THR A 96 32.52 2.67 12.37
CA THR A 96 33.77 2.67 11.56
C THR A 96 33.42 2.51 10.09
N LEU A 97 32.51 1.59 9.78
CA LEU A 97 32.06 1.32 8.41
C LEU A 97 31.37 2.54 7.81
N ALA A 98 30.57 3.27 8.57
CA ALA A 98 29.94 4.52 8.13
C ALA A 98 31.00 5.60 7.83
N VAL A 99 31.97 5.80 8.72
CA VAL A 99 33.07 6.76 8.48
C VAL A 99 33.82 6.41 7.20
N ILE A 100 34.10 5.13 6.96
CA ILE A 100 34.73 4.68 5.70
C ILE A 100 33.81 4.96 4.51
N ALA A 101 32.56 4.53 4.58
CA ALA A 101 31.62 4.63 3.45
C ALA A 101 31.34 6.07 3.02
N TYR A 102 31.30 7.03 3.96
CA TYR A 102 31.08 8.45 3.67
C TYR A 102 32.34 9.21 3.25
N ASN A 103 33.53 8.75 3.64
CA ASN A 103 34.78 9.47 3.40
C ASN A 103 35.73 8.74 2.46
N ALA A 104 35.34 7.59 1.92
CA ALA A 104 36.17 6.80 1.02
C ALA A 104 36.54 7.60 -0.25
N PRO A 105 37.80 7.50 -0.73
CA PRO A 105 38.89 6.72 -0.14
C PRO A 105 39.49 7.41 1.10
N VAL A 106 39.68 6.67 2.21
CA VAL A 106 40.10 7.21 3.52
C VAL A 106 41.21 6.38 4.18
N THR A 107 42.07 7.00 4.98
CA THR A 107 43.13 6.31 5.74
C THR A 107 42.68 5.90 7.15
N ARG A 108 43.39 4.94 7.75
CA ARG A 108 43.20 4.54 9.16
C ARG A 108 43.30 5.74 10.14
N ALA A 109 44.24 6.64 9.91
CA ALA A 109 44.43 7.82 10.75
C ALA A 109 43.25 8.82 10.67
N GLU A 110 42.69 9.02 9.47
CA GLU A 110 41.50 9.87 9.29
C GLU A 110 40.27 9.24 9.94
N ILE A 111 40.10 7.92 9.84
CA ILE A 111 39.03 7.19 10.54
C ILE A 111 39.13 7.41 12.05
N GLU A 112 40.32 7.24 12.63
CA GLU A 112 40.55 7.46 14.06
C GLU A 112 40.29 8.92 14.47
N THR A 113 40.65 9.88 13.62
CA THR A 113 40.40 11.30 13.85
C THR A 113 38.90 11.60 13.92
N VAL A 114 38.10 11.03 13.01
CA VAL A 114 36.65 11.20 12.99
C VAL A 114 35.98 10.45 14.15
N ARG A 115 36.45 9.25 14.48
CA ARG A 115 35.88 8.42 15.57
C ARG A 115 36.31 8.86 16.96
N GLY A 116 37.46 9.53 17.10
CA GLY A 116 38.05 9.92 18.38
C GLY A 116 38.61 8.74 19.20
N VAL A 117 38.61 7.51 18.65
CA VAL A 117 39.07 6.28 19.31
C VAL A 117 39.81 5.37 18.32
N ASN A 118 40.74 4.55 18.82
CA ASN A 118 41.48 3.60 18.00
C ASN A 118 40.51 2.62 17.31
N SER A 119 40.62 2.53 15.99
CA SER A 119 39.69 1.77 15.15
C SER A 119 40.36 0.60 14.42
N ASP A 120 41.65 0.34 14.64
CA ASP A 120 42.43 -0.59 13.83
C ASP A 120 41.90 -2.02 13.84
N SER A 121 41.57 -2.54 15.03
CA SER A 121 41.01 -3.89 15.19
C SER A 121 39.61 -4.02 14.59
N VAL A 122 38.88 -2.91 14.46
CA VAL A 122 37.56 -2.86 13.85
C VAL A 122 37.70 -2.84 12.33
N VAL A 123 38.58 -2.00 11.81
CA VAL A 123 38.91 -1.94 10.37
C VAL A 123 39.38 -3.30 9.88
N SER A 124 40.31 -3.96 10.58
CA SER A 124 40.79 -5.28 10.17
C SER A 124 39.65 -6.32 10.13
N ARG A 125 38.73 -6.30 11.10
CA ARG A 125 37.55 -7.19 11.08
C ARG A 125 36.57 -6.88 9.95
N LEU A 126 36.47 -5.63 9.51
CA LEU A 126 35.64 -5.24 8.36
C LEU A 126 36.28 -5.69 7.04
N ILE A 127 37.61 -5.67 6.95
CA ILE A 127 38.37 -6.24 5.83
C ILE A 127 38.21 -7.76 5.80
N ASP A 128 38.37 -8.45 6.94
CA ASP A 128 38.21 -9.91 7.02
C ASP A 128 36.79 -10.36 6.64
N ARG A 129 35.78 -9.54 6.93
CA ARG A 129 34.38 -9.74 6.51
C ARG A 129 34.13 -9.37 5.04
N GLY A 130 35.12 -8.82 4.34
CA GLY A 130 35.01 -8.41 2.95
C GLY A 130 34.13 -7.18 2.74
N LEU A 131 33.85 -6.36 3.76
CA LEU A 131 33.05 -5.13 3.63
C LEU A 131 33.90 -3.91 3.25
N VAL A 132 35.20 -3.95 3.55
CA VAL A 132 36.18 -2.89 3.28
C VAL A 132 37.39 -3.51 2.58
N GLN A 133 38.03 -2.76 1.69
CA GLN A 133 39.26 -3.18 1.00
C GLN A 133 40.27 -2.05 0.95
N GLU A 134 41.55 -2.40 0.79
CA GLU A 134 42.62 -1.44 0.51
C GLU A 134 42.70 -1.20 -1.01
N VAL A 135 42.55 0.06 -1.44
CA VAL A 135 42.51 0.46 -2.85
C VAL A 135 43.80 1.16 -3.33
N GLY A 136 44.73 1.44 -2.43
CA GLY A 136 46.01 2.07 -2.75
C GLY A 136 46.73 2.61 -1.52
N THR A 137 47.75 3.45 -1.72
CA THR A 137 48.48 4.14 -0.64
C THR A 137 48.67 5.61 -0.97
N LEU A 138 48.62 6.50 0.02
CA LEU A 138 48.97 7.92 -0.18
C LEU A 138 50.48 8.08 -0.37
N ASP A 139 50.88 9.01 -1.24
CA ASP A 139 52.27 9.40 -1.44
C ASP A 139 52.73 10.41 -0.36
N LEU A 140 52.69 9.94 0.89
CA LEU A 140 53.15 10.64 2.09
C LEU A 140 54.15 9.76 2.86
N PRO A 141 55.01 10.35 3.72
CA PRO A 141 55.90 9.58 4.59
C PRO A 141 55.13 8.53 5.40
N GLY A 142 55.54 7.25 5.28
CA GLY A 142 54.84 6.11 5.90
C GLY A 142 53.83 5.39 5.01
N ARG A 143 53.53 5.92 3.80
CA ARG A 143 52.66 5.32 2.77
C ARG A 143 51.37 4.67 3.34
N PRO A 144 50.52 5.45 4.04
CA PRO A 144 49.32 4.89 4.65
C PRO A 144 48.37 4.36 3.58
N ALA A 145 47.79 3.18 3.83
CA ALA A 145 46.80 2.55 2.96
C ALA A 145 45.51 3.36 2.91
N LEU A 146 44.93 3.46 1.71
CA LEU A 146 43.61 4.01 1.44
C LEU A 146 42.59 2.87 1.44
N LEU A 147 41.51 3.08 2.18
CA LEU A 147 40.42 2.15 2.37
C LEU A 147 39.18 2.62 1.61
N ASP A 148 38.49 1.67 1.01
CA ASP A 148 37.21 1.88 0.32
C ASP A 148 36.24 0.74 0.66
N VAL A 149 34.95 0.94 0.40
CA VAL A 149 33.93 -0.09 0.53
C VAL A 149 33.96 -1.07 -0.64
N THR A 150 33.61 -2.33 -0.39
CA THR A 150 33.63 -3.38 -1.43
C THR A 150 32.30 -3.49 -2.17
N SER A 151 32.28 -4.26 -3.27
CA SER A 151 31.03 -4.68 -3.91
C SER A 151 30.12 -5.49 -2.99
N GLN A 152 30.70 -6.23 -2.03
CA GLN A 152 29.94 -6.97 -1.00
C GLN A 152 29.22 -6.00 -0.05
N PHE A 153 29.85 -4.89 0.34
CA PHE A 153 29.17 -3.83 1.08
C PHE A 153 27.99 -3.27 0.29
N LEU A 154 28.17 -2.92 -0.99
CA LEU A 154 27.07 -2.41 -1.82
C LEU A 154 25.91 -3.41 -1.92
N LEU A 155 26.22 -4.71 -2.05
CA LEU A 155 25.25 -5.79 -2.03
C LEU A 155 24.44 -5.83 -0.73
N GLU A 156 25.13 -5.87 0.42
CA GLU A 156 24.52 -5.98 1.75
C GLU A 156 23.69 -4.76 2.14
N PHE A 157 24.14 -3.57 1.76
CA PHE A 157 23.46 -2.31 2.06
C PHE A 157 22.46 -1.87 0.98
N GLY A 158 22.30 -2.65 -0.09
CA GLY A 158 21.30 -2.38 -1.13
C GLY A 158 21.64 -1.20 -2.04
N LEU A 159 22.91 -0.82 -2.13
CA LEU A 159 23.39 0.34 -2.90
C LEU A 159 23.89 -0.09 -4.28
N SER A 160 23.80 0.80 -5.26
CA SER A 160 24.44 0.62 -6.58
C SER A 160 25.82 1.28 -6.61
N THR A 161 25.99 2.38 -5.87
CA THR A 161 27.27 3.07 -5.64
C THR A 161 27.32 3.67 -4.24
N ALA A 162 28.52 3.93 -3.70
CA ALA A 162 28.67 4.58 -2.39
C ALA A 162 28.10 6.02 -2.36
N LYS A 163 27.92 6.67 -3.52
CA LYS A 163 27.35 8.03 -3.62
C LYS A 163 25.85 8.09 -3.34
N GLU A 164 25.17 6.94 -3.28
CA GLU A 164 23.75 6.84 -2.95
C GLU A 164 23.49 6.87 -1.44
N LEU A 165 24.55 6.92 -0.62
CA LEU A 165 24.41 7.07 0.82
C LEU A 165 23.69 8.39 1.17
N PRO A 166 22.76 8.37 2.14
CA PRO A 166 21.99 9.56 2.49
C PRO A 166 22.91 10.68 2.98
N PRO A 167 22.67 11.95 2.61
CA PRO A 167 23.51 13.04 3.09
C PRO A 167 23.45 13.12 4.61
N VAL A 168 24.62 13.17 5.25
CA VAL A 168 24.75 13.35 6.70
C VAL A 168 24.54 14.84 7.00
N ASP A 169 23.28 15.26 7.11
CA ASP A 169 22.94 16.60 7.57
C ASP A 169 22.79 16.58 9.10
N LEU A 170 23.43 17.52 9.79
CA LEU A 170 23.53 17.65 11.26
C LEU A 170 22.19 17.97 11.96
N MET A 171 21.05 17.76 11.29
CA MET A 171 19.69 17.97 11.81
C MET A 171 19.17 16.79 12.66
N MET A 172 20.00 15.79 12.95
CA MET A 172 19.63 14.64 13.79
C MET A 172 19.51 14.92 15.31
N TYR A 173 19.52 16.19 15.74
CA TYR A 173 19.40 16.55 17.17
C TYR A 173 18.06 17.19 17.58
N ASP A 174 17.27 17.73 16.65
CA ASP A 174 15.98 18.35 16.99
C ASP A 174 14.86 17.33 17.26
N SER A 175 15.03 16.07 16.81
CA SER A 175 14.06 14.99 17.03
C SER A 175 14.27 14.24 18.35
N VAL A 176 15.39 14.48 19.05
CA VAL A 176 15.74 13.77 20.30
C VAL A 176 15.27 14.54 21.54
N GLN A 177 15.12 15.87 21.48
CA GLN A 177 14.56 16.66 22.59
C GLN A 177 13.05 16.48 22.81
N GLN A 178 12.32 15.92 21.84
CA GLN A 178 10.93 15.49 22.05
C GLN A 178 10.81 14.14 22.76
N LEU A 179 11.90 13.36 22.86
CA LEU A 179 11.94 12.04 23.50
C LEU A 179 12.47 12.08 24.95
N ILE A 180 12.98 13.24 25.40
CA ILE A 180 13.59 13.40 26.73
C ILE A 180 12.97 14.63 27.42
N SER A 181 11.69 14.53 27.79
CA SER A 181 11.14 15.30 28.90
C SER A 181 10.18 14.43 29.69
N PRO A 182 10.27 14.42 31.03
CA PRO A 182 9.50 13.51 31.86
C PRO A 182 8.08 14.04 31.97
N VAL A 183 7.15 13.46 31.20
CA VAL A 183 5.72 13.60 31.51
C VAL A 183 5.40 12.54 32.56
N SER A 184 5.22 13.07 33.77
CA SER A 184 4.57 12.51 34.94
C SER A 184 3.61 11.36 34.66
N GLU A 185 3.73 10.33 35.50
CA GLU A 185 2.69 9.35 35.77
C GLU A 185 1.31 10.02 35.87
N ASP A 186 0.35 9.35 35.24
CA ASP A 186 -1.09 9.36 35.53
C ASP A 186 -1.98 9.96 34.44
N THR A 187 -2.13 9.23 33.33
CA THR A 187 -3.46 8.89 32.79
C THR A 187 -3.33 7.74 31.79
N ARG A 188 -3.92 6.59 32.09
CA ARG A 188 -4.12 5.51 31.11
C ARG A 188 -5.18 5.97 30.11
N GLU A 189 -4.80 6.75 29.11
CA GLU A 189 -5.60 6.89 27.91
C GLU A 189 -5.31 5.69 26.99
N SER A 190 -6.23 4.74 27.04
CA SER A 190 -6.40 3.68 26.05
C SER A 190 -6.16 4.24 24.64
N THR A 191 -5.10 3.80 23.97
CA THR A 191 -4.97 3.91 22.52
C THR A 191 -6.13 3.12 21.92
N LEU A 192 -7.25 3.80 21.67
CA LEU A 192 -8.41 3.22 21.01
C LEU A 192 -7.95 2.72 19.64
N VAL A 193 -7.75 1.41 19.54
CA VAL A 193 -7.57 0.70 18.28
C VAL A 193 -8.83 0.98 17.47
N ARG A 194 -8.74 1.94 16.54
CA ARG A 194 -9.88 2.29 15.69
C ARG A 194 -10.23 1.06 14.86
N PRO A 195 -11.51 0.67 14.80
CA PRO A 195 -11.90 -0.50 14.03
C PRO A 195 -11.52 -0.32 12.54
N PRO A 196 -10.96 -1.35 11.87
CA PRO A 196 -10.41 -1.20 10.53
C PRO A 196 -11.50 -0.84 9.52
N VAL A 197 -11.34 0.33 8.89
CA VAL A 197 -12.10 0.72 7.69
C VAL A 197 -11.34 0.22 6.45
N ILE A 198 -12.02 -0.53 5.60
CA ILE A 198 -11.52 -0.95 4.29
C ILE A 198 -12.19 -0.08 3.22
N ALA A 199 -11.39 0.69 2.48
CA ALA A 199 -11.89 1.55 1.41
C ALA A 199 -11.91 0.82 0.07
N ILE A 200 -13.03 0.88 -0.65
CA ILE A 200 -13.18 0.38 -2.02
C ILE A 200 -13.72 1.51 -2.88
N ASP A 201 -12.87 2.03 -3.77
CA ASP A 201 -13.19 3.11 -4.69
C ASP A 201 -13.19 2.63 -6.15
N GLY A 202 -13.75 3.45 -7.04
CA GLY A 202 -13.71 3.22 -8.49
C GLY A 202 -15.01 3.58 -9.22
N PRO A 203 -15.00 3.57 -10.56
CA PRO A 203 -16.11 4.09 -11.37
C PRO A 203 -17.35 3.20 -11.32
N SER A 204 -18.50 3.72 -11.76
CA SER A 204 -19.76 2.94 -11.78
C SER A 204 -19.64 1.71 -12.69
N GLY A 205 -20.21 0.57 -12.28
CA GLY A 205 -20.17 -0.67 -13.05
C GLY A 205 -18.88 -1.50 -12.96
N SER A 206 -17.86 -1.05 -12.20
CA SER A 206 -16.61 -1.81 -12.00
C SER A 206 -16.71 -3.00 -11.02
N GLY A 207 -17.91 -3.35 -10.55
CA GLY A 207 -18.10 -4.49 -9.65
C GLY A 207 -17.89 -4.22 -8.16
N LYS A 208 -17.58 -2.97 -7.76
CA LYS A 208 -17.32 -2.59 -6.35
C LYS A 208 -18.36 -3.06 -5.35
N SER A 209 -19.64 -2.79 -5.57
CA SER A 209 -20.68 -3.12 -4.60
C SER A 209 -20.79 -4.63 -4.38
N THR A 210 -20.53 -5.43 -5.42
CA THR A 210 -20.48 -6.89 -5.33
C THR A 210 -19.24 -7.33 -4.54
N ALA A 211 -18.06 -6.81 -4.90
CA ALA A 211 -16.81 -7.12 -4.21
C ALA A 211 -16.83 -6.68 -2.74
N ALA A 212 -17.38 -5.51 -2.44
CA ALA A 212 -17.50 -4.94 -1.09
C ALA A 212 -18.37 -5.80 -0.18
N LYS A 213 -19.56 -6.20 -0.66
CA LYS A 213 -20.47 -7.10 0.06
C LYS A 213 -19.86 -8.48 0.25
N GLY A 214 -19.19 -9.01 -0.77
CA GLY A 214 -18.50 -10.29 -0.71
C GLY A 214 -17.34 -10.28 0.29
N LEU A 215 -16.51 -9.24 0.26
CA LEU A 215 -15.40 -9.04 1.18
C LEU A 215 -15.91 -8.89 2.63
N ALA A 216 -16.91 -8.04 2.86
CA ALA A 216 -17.51 -7.84 4.18
C ALA A 216 -18.02 -9.17 4.76
N ARG A 217 -18.72 -9.97 3.94
CA ARG A 217 -19.18 -11.31 4.34
C ARG A 217 -18.02 -12.24 4.72
N ARG A 218 -16.94 -12.26 3.94
CA ARG A 218 -15.78 -13.12 4.21
C ARG A 218 -15.01 -12.71 5.48
N LEU A 219 -14.98 -11.41 5.78
CA LEU A 219 -14.33 -10.87 6.97
C LEU A 219 -15.24 -10.86 8.20
N GLY A 220 -16.54 -11.15 8.04
CA GLY A 220 -17.50 -11.09 9.14
C GLY A 220 -17.81 -9.67 9.64
N ILE A 221 -17.63 -8.66 8.78
CA ILE A 221 -17.90 -7.25 9.09
C ILE A 221 -19.01 -6.69 8.19
N SER A 222 -19.47 -5.47 8.48
CA SER A 222 -20.56 -4.84 7.71
C SER A 222 -20.03 -4.09 6.48
N CYS A 223 -20.88 -3.94 5.47
CA CYS A 223 -20.59 -3.15 4.26
C CYS A 223 -21.46 -1.88 4.25
N LEU A 224 -20.84 -0.71 4.15
CA LEU A 224 -21.52 0.58 3.97
C LEU A 224 -21.50 0.97 2.47
N ASP A 225 -22.67 0.90 1.82
CA ASP A 225 -22.93 1.47 0.49
C ASP A 225 -23.16 2.97 0.64
N THR A 226 -22.10 3.75 0.42
CA THR A 226 -22.18 5.21 0.50
C THR A 226 -23.07 5.79 -0.60
N GLY A 227 -23.19 5.12 -1.74
CA GLY A 227 -24.05 5.52 -2.84
C GLY A 227 -25.54 5.49 -2.46
N ALA A 228 -25.96 4.58 -1.59
CA ALA A 228 -27.34 4.52 -1.09
C ALA A 228 -27.71 5.78 -0.28
N MET A 229 -26.75 6.38 0.43
CA MET A 229 -26.96 7.63 1.17
C MET A 229 -27.27 8.79 0.22
N TYR A 230 -26.46 8.96 -0.84
CA TYR A 230 -26.68 10.00 -1.85
C TYR A 230 -27.98 9.78 -2.62
N ARG A 231 -28.34 8.51 -2.90
CA ARG A 231 -29.62 8.15 -3.54
C ARG A 231 -30.82 8.46 -2.65
N ALA A 232 -30.73 8.22 -1.34
CA ALA A 232 -31.80 8.58 -0.41
C ALA A 232 -32.03 10.10 -0.36
N LEU A 233 -30.97 10.91 -0.32
CA LEU A 233 -31.09 12.37 -0.37
C LEU A 233 -31.59 12.87 -1.73
N GLY A 234 -31.11 12.28 -2.83
CA GLY A 234 -31.60 12.60 -4.18
C GLY A 234 -33.09 12.29 -4.33
N TYR A 235 -33.56 11.15 -3.82
CA TYR A 235 -34.98 10.80 -3.79
C TYR A 235 -35.80 11.80 -2.98
N LYS A 236 -35.33 12.16 -1.77
CA LYS A 236 -36.00 13.17 -0.93
C LYS A 236 -36.16 14.51 -1.66
N ALA A 237 -35.11 14.98 -2.33
CA ALA A 237 -35.17 16.22 -3.11
C ALA A 237 -36.25 16.15 -4.21
N LEU A 238 -36.28 15.05 -4.97
CA LEU A 238 -37.29 14.84 -6.01
C LEU A 238 -38.73 14.82 -5.44
N GLN A 239 -38.95 14.16 -4.30
CA GLN A 239 -40.26 14.11 -3.66
C GLN A 239 -40.75 15.49 -3.19
N GLN A 240 -39.84 16.38 -2.82
CA GLN A 240 -40.16 17.76 -2.44
C GLN A 240 -40.24 18.73 -3.63
N GLY A 241 -40.06 18.24 -4.86
CA GLY A 241 -40.00 19.08 -6.07
C GLY A 241 -38.75 19.97 -6.12
N ILE A 242 -37.72 19.63 -5.35
CA ILE A 242 -36.44 20.35 -5.32
C ILE A 242 -35.51 19.75 -6.39
N SER A 243 -34.92 20.62 -7.21
CA SER A 243 -33.88 20.20 -8.15
C SER A 243 -32.65 19.68 -7.38
N PRO A 244 -32.15 18.46 -7.64
CA PRO A 244 -30.95 17.93 -6.97
C PRO A 244 -29.67 18.76 -7.18
N SER A 245 -29.66 19.66 -8.18
CA SER A 245 -28.54 20.59 -8.44
C SER A 245 -28.71 21.98 -7.82
N ASP A 246 -29.85 22.26 -7.17
CA ASP A 246 -30.10 23.55 -6.52
C ASP A 246 -29.49 23.56 -5.10
N GLU A 247 -28.28 24.11 -4.98
CA GLU A 247 -27.53 24.14 -3.74
C GLU A 247 -28.28 24.83 -2.59
N SER A 248 -29.03 25.90 -2.86
CA SER A 248 -29.74 26.66 -1.83
C SER A 248 -30.92 25.87 -1.28
N SER A 249 -31.76 25.34 -2.16
CA SER A 249 -32.95 24.59 -1.76
C SER A 249 -32.58 23.24 -1.13
N VAL A 250 -31.58 22.54 -1.67
CA VAL A 250 -31.05 21.31 -1.06
C VAL A 250 -30.39 21.60 0.29
N GLY A 251 -29.66 22.72 0.42
CA GLY A 251 -29.08 23.14 1.69
C GLY A 251 -30.13 23.34 2.78
N ALA A 252 -31.25 24.01 2.46
CA ALA A 252 -32.38 24.16 3.36
C ALA A 252 -33.08 22.83 3.68
N MET A 253 -33.25 21.94 2.70
CA MET A 253 -33.78 20.60 2.94
C MET A 253 -32.91 19.82 3.95
N LEU A 254 -31.58 19.93 3.85
CA LEU A 254 -30.65 19.21 4.72
C LEU A 254 -30.72 19.63 6.19
N THR A 255 -31.08 20.88 6.51
CA THR A 255 -31.15 21.34 7.91
C THR A 255 -32.23 20.62 8.72
N GLU A 256 -33.25 20.12 8.04
CA GLU A 256 -34.37 19.38 8.65
C GLU A 256 -34.27 17.86 8.40
N THR A 257 -33.21 17.40 7.74
CA THR A 257 -33.05 15.98 7.35
C THR A 257 -32.36 15.17 8.42
N ASN A 258 -33.02 14.10 8.89
CA ASN A 258 -32.41 13.09 9.75
C ASN A 258 -32.21 11.78 8.99
N MET A 259 -30.95 11.41 8.72
CA MET A 259 -30.58 10.14 8.11
C MET A 259 -29.98 9.19 9.15
N ILE A 260 -30.53 7.98 9.23
CA ILE A 260 -30.05 6.89 10.08
C ILE A 260 -29.67 5.71 9.19
N ILE A 261 -28.51 5.12 9.47
CA ILE A 261 -28.06 3.89 8.81
C ILE A 261 -28.15 2.74 9.80
N GLU A 262 -28.98 1.75 9.48
CA GLU A 262 -29.12 0.53 10.25
C GLU A 262 -28.53 -0.66 9.50
N PHE A 263 -28.02 -1.63 10.24
CA PHE A 263 -27.51 -2.88 9.68
C PHE A 263 -28.34 -4.04 10.22
N SER A 264 -29.04 -4.74 9.34
CA SER A 264 -29.83 -5.92 9.68
C SER A 264 -29.37 -7.10 8.83
N SER A 265 -28.97 -8.20 9.47
CA SER A 265 -28.43 -9.39 8.79
C SER A 265 -27.26 -9.09 7.83
N GLY A 266 -26.43 -8.09 8.16
CA GLY A 266 -25.30 -7.64 7.32
C GLY A 266 -25.70 -6.79 6.10
N LEU A 267 -26.98 -6.46 5.94
CA LEU A 267 -27.47 -5.55 4.92
C LEU A 267 -27.72 -4.16 5.51
N GLN A 268 -27.30 -3.15 4.76
CA GLN A 268 -27.60 -1.76 5.06
C GLN A 268 -29.08 -1.46 4.82
N LYS A 269 -29.69 -0.69 5.73
CA LYS A 269 -30.93 0.04 5.53
C LYS A 269 -30.67 1.53 5.72
N THR A 270 -31.12 2.34 4.79
CA THR A 270 -31.02 3.80 4.87
C THR A 270 -32.39 4.37 5.20
N ILE A 271 -32.53 4.94 6.39
CA ILE A 271 -33.75 5.57 6.88
C ILE A 271 -33.58 7.08 6.79
N VAL A 272 -34.53 7.78 6.17
CA VAL A 272 -34.55 9.25 6.12
C VAL A 272 -35.89 9.73 6.65
N ASP A 273 -35.84 10.59 7.68
CA ASP A 273 -37.00 11.16 8.38
C ASP A 273 -38.01 10.09 8.87
N GLY A 274 -37.50 8.91 9.25
CA GLY A 274 -38.30 7.79 9.75
C GLY A 274 -38.83 6.84 8.68
N GLU A 275 -38.57 7.09 7.39
CA GLU A 275 -38.99 6.21 6.28
C GLU A 275 -37.81 5.37 5.75
N ASP A 276 -38.06 4.07 5.47
CA ASP A 276 -37.10 3.16 4.84
C ASP A 276 -36.98 3.46 3.34
N MET A 277 -35.78 3.86 2.90
CA MET A 277 -35.53 4.31 1.54
C MET A 277 -35.20 3.17 0.56
N GLU A 278 -34.92 1.95 1.04
CA GLU A 278 -34.51 0.82 0.19
C GLU A 278 -35.45 0.56 -1.02
N PRO A 279 -36.79 0.66 -0.90
CA PRO A 279 -37.70 0.42 -2.03
C PRO A 279 -37.56 1.45 -3.15
N TYR A 280 -37.10 2.67 -2.85
CA TYR A 280 -37.16 3.80 -3.78
C TYR A 280 -35.82 4.12 -4.44
N ILE A 281 -34.71 3.79 -3.78
CA ILE A 281 -33.38 4.28 -4.17
C ILE A 281 -32.72 3.56 -5.35
N ARG A 282 -33.37 2.57 -5.98
CA ARG A 282 -32.75 1.76 -7.06
C ARG A 282 -33.25 2.09 -8.46
N THR A 283 -33.99 3.17 -8.64
CA THR A 283 -34.46 3.64 -9.95
C THR A 283 -33.37 4.41 -10.71
N ALA A 284 -33.50 4.50 -12.04
CA ALA A 284 -32.58 5.27 -12.87
C ALA A 284 -32.66 6.78 -12.58
N GLU A 285 -33.86 7.29 -12.32
CA GLU A 285 -34.12 8.68 -11.94
C GLU A 285 -33.39 9.04 -10.64
N VAL A 286 -33.52 8.21 -9.61
CA VAL A 286 -32.83 8.44 -8.32
C VAL A 286 -31.32 8.28 -8.46
N ALA A 287 -30.84 7.37 -9.32
CA ALA A 287 -29.42 7.27 -9.61
C ALA A 287 -28.85 8.54 -10.26
N GLN A 288 -29.63 9.21 -11.12
CA GLN A 288 -29.25 10.50 -11.69
C GLN A 288 -29.28 11.61 -10.64
N ALA A 289 -30.35 11.69 -9.86
CA ALA A 289 -30.47 12.66 -8.76
C ALA A 289 -29.33 12.50 -7.74
N ALA A 290 -28.87 11.28 -7.46
CA ALA A 290 -27.72 11.03 -6.60
C ALA A 290 -26.40 11.56 -7.20
N SER A 291 -26.23 11.44 -8.52
CA SER A 291 -25.08 12.00 -9.22
C SER A 291 -25.06 13.52 -9.06
N ASP A 292 -26.19 14.15 -9.35
CA ASP A 292 -26.35 15.62 -9.32
C ASP A 292 -26.22 16.17 -7.89
N ILE A 293 -26.90 15.58 -6.91
CA ILE A 293 -26.85 16.04 -5.51
C ILE A 293 -25.47 15.83 -4.87
N SER A 294 -24.71 14.84 -5.33
CA SER A 294 -23.37 14.55 -4.80
C SER A 294 -22.30 15.57 -5.22
N THR A 295 -22.60 16.46 -6.17
CA THR A 295 -21.69 17.57 -6.53
C THR A 295 -21.78 18.72 -5.52
N LEU A 296 -22.82 18.76 -4.69
CA LEU A 296 -23.06 19.84 -3.73
C LEU A 296 -22.21 19.65 -2.46
N SER A 297 -21.51 20.70 -2.05
CA SER A 297 -20.59 20.64 -0.90
C SER A 297 -21.30 20.38 0.43
N SER A 298 -22.49 20.96 0.62
CA SER A 298 -23.34 20.77 1.81
C SER A 298 -23.77 19.31 1.99
N VAL A 299 -24.21 18.68 0.91
CA VAL A 299 -24.61 17.26 0.86
C VAL A 299 -23.42 16.35 1.18
N ARG A 300 -22.27 16.63 0.55
CA ARG A 300 -21.04 15.87 0.83
C ARG A 300 -20.61 16.01 2.28
N ALA A 301 -20.59 17.21 2.84
CA ALA A 301 -20.23 17.44 4.24
C ALA A 301 -21.15 16.64 5.18
N TYR A 302 -22.46 16.62 4.90
CA TYR A 302 -23.44 15.83 5.64
C TYR A 302 -23.15 14.33 5.57
N CYS A 303 -22.99 13.76 4.36
CA CYS A 303 -22.73 12.33 4.18
C CYS A 303 -21.38 11.89 4.75
N VAL A 304 -20.31 12.66 4.52
CA VAL A 304 -18.95 12.33 5.00
C VAL A 304 -18.88 12.34 6.51
N ARG A 305 -19.57 13.27 7.18
CA ARG A 305 -19.70 13.27 8.64
C ARG A 305 -20.30 11.95 9.14
N LEU A 306 -21.44 11.53 8.60
CA LEU A 306 -22.09 10.27 8.97
C LEU A 306 -21.23 9.04 8.66
N GLN A 307 -20.55 9.01 7.51
CA GLN A 307 -19.64 7.92 7.13
C GLN A 307 -18.48 7.79 8.13
N ARG A 308 -17.89 8.92 8.55
CA ARG A 308 -16.82 8.97 9.56
C ARG A 308 -17.31 8.51 10.93
N GLU A 309 -18.44 9.04 11.39
CA GLU A 309 -19.06 8.62 12.65
C GLU A 309 -19.35 7.12 12.69
N LEU A 310 -19.80 6.52 11.58
CA LEU A 310 -20.02 5.07 11.48
C LEU A 310 -18.70 4.29 11.50
N GLY A 311 -17.70 4.71 10.72
CA GLY A 311 -16.40 4.05 10.66
C GLY A 311 -15.57 4.16 11.95
N GLU A 312 -15.89 5.10 12.84
CA GLU A 312 -15.29 5.17 14.18
C GLU A 312 -15.92 4.18 15.17
N ARG A 313 -17.16 3.73 14.94
CA ARG A 313 -17.90 2.87 15.89
C ARG A 313 -17.63 1.39 15.72
N GLN A 314 -17.43 0.92 14.49
CA GLN A 314 -17.26 -0.51 14.18
C GLN A 314 -16.57 -0.71 12.82
N PRO A 315 -16.01 -1.91 12.53
CA PRO A 315 -15.30 -2.13 11.27
C PRO A 315 -16.26 -2.21 10.10
N PHE A 316 -15.86 -1.58 8.99
CA PHE A 316 -16.67 -1.55 7.78
C PHE A 316 -15.82 -1.71 6.53
N VAL A 317 -16.41 -2.36 5.53
CA VAL A 317 -16.04 -2.16 4.12
C VAL A 317 -16.87 -1.00 3.59
N LEU A 318 -16.23 0.05 3.09
CA LEU A 318 -16.90 1.22 2.51
C LEU A 318 -16.77 1.18 0.98
N ASP A 319 -17.90 1.13 0.29
CA ASP A 319 -18.00 1.23 -1.17
C ASP A 319 -18.33 2.66 -1.59
N GLY A 320 -17.45 3.29 -2.37
CA GLY A 320 -17.63 4.67 -2.81
C GLY A 320 -16.80 5.10 -4.02
N ARG A 321 -16.40 6.38 -4.02
CA ARG A 321 -15.65 7.05 -5.10
C ARG A 321 -14.39 7.75 -4.59
N ASP A 322 -14.46 8.28 -3.38
CA ASP A 322 -13.43 9.09 -2.71
C ASP A 322 -13.20 8.63 -1.26
N ILE A 323 -13.45 7.34 -0.95
CA ILE A 323 -13.30 6.79 0.39
C ILE A 323 -11.83 6.84 0.84
N GLY A 324 -10.92 6.29 0.04
CA GLY A 324 -9.50 6.19 0.37
C GLY A 324 -8.70 7.48 0.13
N THR A 325 -9.28 8.47 -0.55
CA THR A 325 -8.64 9.77 -0.81
C THR A 325 -9.14 10.89 0.08
N TYR A 326 -10.40 10.85 0.54
CA TYR A 326 -11.03 11.95 1.27
C TYR A 326 -11.79 11.53 2.54
N VAL A 327 -12.63 10.51 2.47
CA VAL A 327 -13.45 10.12 3.64
C VAL A 327 -12.56 9.52 4.74
N PHE A 328 -11.76 8.52 4.39
CA PHE A 328 -10.80 7.81 5.22
C PHE A 328 -9.42 7.74 4.53
N PRO A 329 -8.69 8.87 4.43
CA PRO A 329 -7.36 8.90 3.81
C PRO A 329 -6.32 8.07 4.57
N ASN A 330 -6.61 7.69 5.82
CA ASN A 330 -5.74 6.84 6.63
C ASN A 330 -6.28 5.39 6.74
N ALA A 331 -7.23 4.99 5.89
CA ALA A 331 -7.72 3.62 5.86
C ALA A 331 -6.54 2.64 5.64
N PRO A 332 -6.35 1.61 6.49
CA PRO A 332 -5.21 0.69 6.39
C PRO A 332 -5.23 -0.17 5.11
N TYR A 333 -6.42 -0.35 4.53
CA TYR A 333 -6.65 -1.11 3.31
C TYR A 333 -7.45 -0.26 2.34
N LYS A 334 -6.90 -0.05 1.15
CA LYS A 334 -7.52 0.73 0.08
C LYS A 334 -7.41 -0.03 -1.24
N PHE A 335 -8.54 -0.22 -1.89
CA PHE A 335 -8.66 -0.85 -3.18
C PHE A 335 -9.33 0.11 -4.15
N PHE A 336 -8.86 0.10 -5.39
CA PHE A 336 -9.47 0.84 -6.49
C PHE A 336 -9.82 -0.14 -7.61
N LEU A 337 -11.10 -0.43 -7.78
CA LEU A 337 -11.59 -1.40 -8.76
C LEU A 337 -11.98 -0.67 -10.04
N THR A 338 -11.33 -1.02 -11.14
CA THR A 338 -11.60 -0.48 -12.46
C THR A 338 -12.09 -1.56 -13.43
N ALA A 339 -12.59 -1.13 -14.58
CA ALA A 339 -12.83 -1.94 -15.76
C ALA A 339 -13.02 -1.00 -16.96
N SER A 340 -12.82 -1.50 -18.18
CA SER A 340 -13.07 -0.70 -19.38
C SER A 340 -14.52 -0.17 -19.41
N PRO A 341 -14.78 1.06 -19.91
CA PRO A 341 -16.13 1.61 -20.06
C PRO A 341 -17.10 0.64 -20.75
N GLU A 342 -16.62 -0.08 -21.76
CA GLU A 342 -17.39 -1.04 -22.54
C GLU A 342 -17.82 -2.25 -21.70
N VAL A 343 -16.92 -2.80 -20.87
CA VAL A 343 -17.26 -3.89 -19.93
C VAL A 343 -18.26 -3.42 -18.89
N ARG A 344 -18.07 -2.21 -18.35
CA ARG A 344 -18.98 -1.62 -17.35
C ARG A 344 -20.37 -1.36 -17.95
N ALA A 345 -20.43 -0.89 -19.20
CA ALA A 345 -21.69 -0.69 -19.93
C ALA A 345 -22.42 -2.01 -20.17
N LYS A 346 -21.72 -3.06 -20.60
CA LYS A 346 -22.30 -4.41 -20.76
C LYS A 346 -22.88 -4.95 -19.45
N ARG A 347 -22.13 -4.84 -18.33
CA ARG A 347 -22.61 -5.25 -17.00
C ARG A 347 -23.87 -4.48 -16.60
N ARG A 348 -23.85 -3.15 -16.77
CA ARG A 348 -24.98 -2.29 -16.41
C ARG A 348 -26.21 -2.56 -17.29
N LEU A 349 -26.02 -2.82 -18.57
CA LEU A 349 -27.09 -3.22 -19.49
C LEU A 349 -27.77 -4.50 -19.01
N GLN A 350 -26.99 -5.53 -18.63
CA GLN A 350 -27.53 -6.77 -18.09
C GLN A 350 -28.35 -6.55 -16.81
N ASP A 351 -27.89 -5.68 -15.90
CA ASP A 351 -28.65 -5.32 -14.69
C ASP A 351 -29.99 -4.64 -15.04
N LEU A 352 -30.00 -3.73 -16.01
CA LEU A 352 -31.20 -3.02 -16.45
C LEU A 352 -32.19 -3.95 -17.18
N GLN A 353 -31.68 -4.86 -18.00
CA GLN A 353 -32.48 -5.89 -18.68
C GLN A 353 -33.16 -6.84 -17.68
N ARG A 354 -32.46 -7.24 -16.61
CA ARG A 354 -33.05 -8.03 -15.51
C ARG A 354 -34.18 -7.31 -14.79
N LEU A 355 -34.18 -5.99 -14.80
CA LEU A 355 -35.24 -5.13 -14.28
C LEU A 355 -36.34 -4.82 -15.30
N GLY A 356 -36.31 -5.46 -16.48
CA GLY A 356 -37.30 -5.26 -17.55
C GLY A 356 -37.21 -3.89 -18.24
N LYS A 357 -36.05 -3.23 -18.19
CA LYS A 357 -35.83 -1.95 -18.87
C LYS A 357 -35.32 -2.18 -20.30
N ASP A 358 -35.92 -1.47 -21.24
CA ASP A 358 -35.52 -1.46 -22.64
C ASP A 358 -34.55 -0.30 -22.89
N VAL A 359 -33.26 -0.61 -22.99
CA VAL A 359 -32.16 0.36 -23.18
C VAL A 359 -31.09 -0.24 -24.09
N THR A 360 -30.38 0.59 -24.85
CA THR A 360 -29.32 0.16 -25.76
C THR A 360 -27.95 0.21 -25.09
N LEU A 361 -27.00 -0.58 -25.61
CA LEU A 361 -25.62 -0.58 -25.10
C LEU A 361 -24.96 0.80 -25.28
N GLU A 362 -25.22 1.45 -26.40
CA GLU A 362 -24.69 2.77 -26.75
C GLU A 362 -25.16 3.83 -25.74
N SER A 363 -26.46 3.85 -25.43
CA SER A 363 -27.02 4.77 -24.44
C SER A 363 -26.42 4.55 -23.05
N VAL A 364 -26.25 3.28 -22.64
CA VAL A 364 -25.65 2.97 -21.34
C VAL A 364 -24.17 3.35 -21.29
N LEU A 365 -23.44 3.19 -22.39
CA LEU A 365 -22.03 3.57 -22.48
C LEU A 365 -21.85 5.08 -22.38
N ASP A 366 -22.67 5.86 -23.09
CA ASP A 366 -22.63 7.33 -23.02
C ASP A 366 -22.98 7.84 -21.62
N ASP A 367 -23.99 7.25 -20.98
CA ASP A 367 -24.34 7.56 -19.59
C ASP A 367 -23.19 7.28 -18.62
N ILE A 368 -22.48 6.16 -18.82
CA ILE A 368 -21.32 5.81 -18.00
C ILE A 368 -20.19 6.82 -18.17
N LYS A 369 -19.84 7.16 -19.42
CA LYS A 369 -18.78 8.14 -19.70
C LYS A 369 -19.10 9.50 -19.10
N LYS A 370 -20.33 9.99 -19.30
CA LYS A 370 -20.78 11.26 -18.73
C LYS A 370 -20.67 11.27 -17.21
N ARG A 371 -21.04 10.17 -16.54
CA ARG A 371 -20.91 10.06 -15.07
C ARG A 371 -19.46 10.00 -14.63
N ASP A 372 -18.60 9.29 -15.33
CA ASP A 372 -17.18 9.23 -14.97
C ASP A 372 -16.50 10.60 -15.12
N ASP A 373 -16.85 11.37 -16.16
CA ASP A 373 -16.40 12.75 -16.35
C ASP A 373 -16.91 13.67 -15.23
N GLN A 374 -18.18 13.53 -14.84
CA GLN A 374 -18.75 14.26 -13.70
C GLN A 374 -18.07 13.89 -12.38
N ASP A 375 -17.82 12.60 -12.13
CA ASP A 375 -17.20 12.08 -10.90
C ASP A 375 -15.74 12.51 -10.78
N SER A 376 -14.98 12.49 -11.89
CA SER A 376 -13.57 12.86 -11.92
C SER A 376 -13.33 14.37 -12.00
N GLY A 377 -14.29 15.12 -12.56
CA GLY A 377 -14.25 16.59 -12.71
C GLY A 377 -14.72 17.37 -11.49
N ARG A 378 -15.11 16.71 -10.39
CA ARG A 378 -15.59 17.39 -9.17
C ARG A 378 -14.51 18.29 -8.57
N VAL A 379 -14.91 19.49 -8.15
CA VAL A 379 -14.05 20.44 -7.43
C VAL A 379 -13.62 19.87 -6.07
N LEU A 380 -14.57 19.28 -5.34
CA LEU A 380 -14.31 18.66 -4.03
C LEU A 380 -14.25 17.13 -4.16
N ALA A 381 -13.13 16.57 -3.71
CA ALA A 381 -12.76 15.15 -3.72
C ALA A 381 -13.23 14.39 -4.99
N PRO A 382 -12.55 14.64 -6.13
CA PRO A 382 -12.83 13.92 -7.36
C PRO A 382 -12.58 12.42 -7.20
N ALA A 383 -13.33 11.62 -7.95
CA ALA A 383 -13.15 10.18 -8.00
C ALA A 383 -11.77 9.85 -8.61
N LYS A 384 -10.81 9.63 -7.72
CA LYS A 384 -9.41 9.34 -8.07
C LYS A 384 -8.89 8.23 -7.19
N ARG A 385 -8.00 7.42 -7.75
CA ARG A 385 -7.28 6.40 -7.00
C ARG A 385 -6.35 7.07 -5.99
N ALA A 386 -6.41 6.66 -4.72
CA ALA A 386 -5.40 7.06 -3.73
C ALA A 386 -4.03 6.50 -4.11
N SER A 387 -2.95 7.21 -3.81
CA SER A 387 -1.59 6.80 -4.19
C SER A 387 -1.19 5.44 -3.62
N ASP A 388 -1.73 5.09 -2.45
CA ASP A 388 -1.52 3.83 -1.72
C ASP A 388 -2.65 2.80 -1.94
N ALA A 389 -3.61 3.09 -2.83
CA ALA A 389 -4.66 2.14 -3.19
C ALA A 389 -4.21 1.13 -4.23
N MET A 390 -4.45 -0.15 -3.94
CA MET A 390 -4.23 -1.25 -4.87
C MET A 390 -5.21 -1.16 -6.03
N LEU A 391 -4.69 -1.05 -7.26
CA LEU A 391 -5.50 -1.07 -8.47
C LEU A 391 -5.86 -2.52 -8.83
N ILE A 392 -7.15 -2.80 -9.02
CA ILE A 392 -7.64 -4.10 -9.50
C ILE A 392 -8.45 -3.85 -10.76
N ASP A 393 -7.96 -4.32 -11.91
CA ASP A 393 -8.73 -4.31 -13.15
C ASP A 393 -9.63 -5.56 -13.18
N THR A 394 -10.93 -5.33 -13.08
CA THR A 394 -11.93 -6.39 -13.00
C THR A 394 -12.44 -6.83 -14.37
N SER A 395 -11.90 -6.30 -15.48
CA SER A 395 -12.47 -6.49 -16.82
C SER A 395 -12.70 -7.95 -17.18
N ASP A 396 -11.73 -8.81 -16.87
CA ASP A 396 -11.72 -10.25 -17.19
C ASP A 396 -11.74 -11.14 -15.94
N MET A 397 -12.20 -10.59 -14.80
CA MET A 397 -12.24 -11.31 -13.52
C MET A 397 -13.67 -11.56 -13.05
N SER A 398 -13.89 -12.72 -12.45
CA SER A 398 -15.09 -13.02 -11.67
C SER A 398 -15.13 -12.22 -10.36
N PRO A 399 -16.31 -11.96 -9.79
CA PRO A 399 -16.42 -11.35 -8.47
C PRO A 399 -15.64 -12.10 -7.39
N GLU A 400 -15.65 -13.43 -7.44
CA GLU A 400 -14.96 -14.31 -6.49
C GLU A 400 -13.45 -14.10 -6.52
N GLU A 401 -12.84 -14.08 -7.72
CA GLU A 401 -11.39 -13.83 -7.87
C GLU A 401 -10.99 -12.44 -7.34
N VAL A 402 -11.80 -11.42 -7.60
CA VAL A 402 -11.57 -10.07 -7.06
C VAL A 402 -11.62 -10.08 -5.53
N ILE A 403 -12.59 -10.79 -4.94
CA ILE A 403 -12.71 -10.92 -3.49
C ILE A 403 -11.54 -11.71 -2.90
N ASP A 404 -11.09 -12.79 -3.54
CA ASP A 404 -9.93 -13.59 -3.14
C ASP A 404 -8.68 -12.70 -3.04
N ILE A 405 -8.39 -11.93 -4.09
CA ILE A 405 -7.30 -10.96 -4.12
C ILE A 405 -7.35 -10.00 -2.94
N MET A 406 -8.52 -9.42 -2.68
CA MET A 406 -8.69 -8.43 -1.61
C MET A 406 -8.48 -9.05 -0.23
N VAL A 407 -8.98 -10.27 -0.01
CA VAL A 407 -8.78 -11.02 1.24
C VAL A 407 -7.30 -11.35 1.45
N ASP A 408 -6.60 -11.79 0.41
CA ASP A 408 -5.19 -12.16 0.50
C ASP A 408 -4.31 -10.96 0.83
N VAL A 409 -4.58 -9.80 0.23
CA VAL A 409 -3.89 -8.54 0.52
C VAL A 409 -4.08 -8.12 1.98
N ILE A 410 -5.31 -8.24 2.51
CA ILE A 410 -5.60 -7.93 3.91
C ILE A 410 -4.86 -8.91 4.82
N ARG A 411 -4.96 -10.21 4.56
CA ARG A 411 -4.29 -11.25 5.37
C ARG A 411 -2.78 -11.10 5.37
N GLN A 412 -2.17 -10.81 4.24
CA GLN A 412 -0.71 -10.58 4.15
C GLN A 412 -0.32 -9.39 5.02
N ARG A 413 -1.01 -8.26 4.91
CA ARG A 413 -0.74 -7.07 5.72
C ARG A 413 -1.03 -7.27 7.22
N GLU A 414 -2.01 -8.10 7.59
CA GLU A 414 -2.26 -8.47 8.99
C GLU A 414 -1.18 -9.42 9.52
N SER A 415 -0.73 -10.39 8.71
CA SER A 415 0.36 -11.30 9.07
C SER A 415 1.69 -10.56 9.29
N LEU A 416 1.92 -9.47 8.53
CA LEU A 416 3.05 -8.56 8.71
C LEU A 416 2.94 -7.70 9.99
N LYS A 417 1.73 -7.46 10.52
CA LYS A 417 1.51 -6.75 11.79
C LYS A 417 1.64 -7.64 13.02
N ALA A 418 1.42 -8.95 12.87
CA ALA A 418 1.31 -9.92 13.96
C ALA A 418 2.56 -10.79 14.32
N PRO A 419 3.83 -10.38 14.14
CA PRO A 419 4.94 -11.19 14.69
C PRO A 419 5.18 -11.04 16.20
N TRP A 420 4.78 -9.93 16.83
CA TRP A 420 5.25 -9.60 18.19
C TRP A 420 4.31 -10.00 19.35
N GLU A 421 3.04 -10.31 19.08
CA GLU A 421 2.07 -10.66 20.15
C GLU A 421 2.06 -12.15 20.54
N ARG A 422 2.58 -13.05 19.69
CA ARG A 422 2.59 -14.49 20.00
C ARG A 422 3.66 -14.91 21.01
N HIS A 423 4.71 -14.12 21.21
CA HIS A 423 5.81 -14.46 22.14
C HIS A 423 5.62 -13.95 23.58
N GLN A 424 4.59 -13.12 23.85
CA GLN A 424 4.30 -12.66 25.21
C GLN A 424 3.34 -13.59 25.99
N GLY A 425 2.60 -14.46 25.30
CA GLY A 425 1.74 -15.48 25.95
C GLY A 425 2.49 -16.69 26.49
N ALA A 426 3.51 -17.17 25.76
CA ALA A 426 4.26 -18.37 26.13
C ALA A 426 5.24 -18.18 27.31
N SER A 427 5.63 -16.94 27.61
CA SER A 427 6.53 -16.62 28.74
C SER A 427 5.80 -16.50 30.08
N LYS A 428 4.46 -16.43 30.06
CA LYS A 428 3.63 -16.35 31.28
C LYS A 428 3.29 -17.74 31.81
N GLU A 429 2.96 -18.68 30.92
CA GLU A 429 2.69 -20.08 31.31
C GLU A 429 3.94 -20.81 31.85
N MET A 430 5.15 -20.48 31.38
CA MET A 430 6.39 -21.05 31.94
C MET A 430 6.85 -20.42 33.27
N LYS A 431 6.35 -19.24 33.65
CA LYS A 431 6.63 -18.64 34.97
C LYS A 431 5.64 -19.13 36.03
N ASP A 432 4.37 -19.27 35.66
CA ASP A 432 3.34 -19.75 36.58
C ASP A 432 3.57 -21.24 36.96
N HIS A 433 4.13 -22.06 36.06
CA HIS A 433 4.53 -23.45 36.38
C HIS A 433 5.83 -23.57 37.19
N ALA A 434 6.66 -22.53 37.26
CA ALA A 434 7.91 -22.55 38.03
C ALA A 434 7.71 -22.10 39.49
N GLU A 435 6.71 -21.25 39.77
CA GLU A 435 6.35 -20.83 41.14
C GLU A 435 5.49 -21.86 41.87
N GLU A 436 4.77 -22.74 41.16
CA GLU A 436 3.96 -23.81 41.77
C GLU A 436 4.80 -25.04 42.19
N GLN A 437 6.02 -25.20 41.67
CA GLN A 437 6.94 -26.29 42.05
C GLN A 437 8.00 -25.91 43.09
N SER A 438 8.03 -24.65 43.55
CA SER A 438 8.93 -24.20 44.63
C SER A 438 8.26 -24.07 45.99
N ASN A 439 7.00 -24.50 46.12
CA ASN A 439 6.20 -24.36 47.34
C ASN A 439 5.64 -25.69 47.89
N ASP A 440 6.20 -26.83 47.49
CA ASP A 440 5.98 -28.15 48.11
C ASP A 440 7.28 -28.74 48.68
#